data_AF-A0A7C4FNR3-F1
#
_entry.id   AF-A0A7C4FNR3-F1
#
_cell.length_a   1.000
_cell.length_b   1.000
_cell.length_c   1.000
_cell.angle_alpha   90.00
_cell.angle_beta   90.00
_cell.angle_gamma   90.00
#
_symmetry.space_group_name_H-M   'P 1'
#
loop_
_entity.id
_entity.type
_entity.pdbx_description
1 polymer ?
#
loop_
_entity_poly.entity_id
_entity_poly.type
_entity_poly.pdbx_seq_one_letter_code
_entity_poly.pdbx_strand_id
1 'polypeptide(L)'
;MKWKTIFLLGLLSTAWSCVAVVSKTLLKEAQMIPFRELSSEPEKFRGKTVILGGIILDLKVEKEKTILEVLQVPASAYERPKDMEKSEGRFIVEYPSFLDPEVYKKGKAITVGGVIKEKEIGKIGERELVYPLIEGKEIYLWPPEEKEMRCEIWGWPSVLMPFPRCWCP
;
A
#
# COMPACT_ATOMS: atom_id res chain seq x y z
N MET A 1 -43.88 -0.94 45.90
CA MET A 1 -43.77 -1.99 44.85
C MET A 1 -43.71 -1.32 43.49
N LYS A 2 -42.97 -1.93 42.53
CA LYS A 2 -42.57 -1.46 41.17
C LYS A 2 -41.21 -0.73 41.17
N TRP A 3 -40.08 -1.44 41.22
CA TRP A 3 -39.44 -2.33 40.22
C TRP A 3 -38.68 -1.55 39.12
N LYS A 4 -37.35 -1.53 39.30
CA LYS A 4 -36.25 -1.53 38.32
C LYS A 4 -36.61 -1.25 36.85
N THR A 5 -36.01 -0.22 36.27
CA THR A 5 -35.33 -0.39 34.97
C THR A 5 -34.27 0.68 34.84
N ILE A 6 -33.05 0.24 35.07
CA ILE A 6 -31.80 0.90 34.71
C ILE A 6 -31.83 1.07 33.18
N PHE A 7 -31.96 2.30 32.69
CA PHE A 7 -31.62 2.64 31.31
C PHE A 7 -30.26 3.33 31.33
N LEU A 8 -29.22 2.51 31.56
CA LEU A 8 -27.85 2.81 31.13
C LEU A 8 -27.88 2.75 29.60
N LEU A 9 -28.34 3.84 28.97
CA LEU A 9 -28.31 3.98 27.53
C LEU A 9 -26.84 4.14 27.14
N GLY A 10 -26.25 2.99 26.77
CA GLY A 10 -24.85 2.87 26.40
C GLY A 10 -24.50 3.88 25.33
N LEU A 11 -23.64 4.82 25.71
CA LEU A 11 -22.84 5.62 24.80
C LEU A 11 -21.85 4.65 24.13
N LEU A 12 -22.36 3.86 23.19
CA LEU A 12 -21.56 2.96 22.37
C LEU A 12 -20.81 3.85 21.37
N SER A 13 -19.71 4.46 21.85
CA SER A 13 -18.76 5.20 21.04
C SER A 13 -18.25 4.27 19.94
N THR A 14 -18.84 4.39 18.76
CA THR A 14 -18.28 3.84 17.52
C THR A 14 -17.03 4.64 17.19
N ALA A 15 -15.92 4.31 17.86
CA ALA A 15 -14.61 4.76 17.42
C ALA A 15 -14.29 4.00 16.13
N TRP A 16 -14.53 4.64 14.99
CA TRP A 16 -13.93 4.23 13.73
C TRP A 16 -12.41 4.43 13.87
N SER A 17 -11.70 3.41 14.33
CA SER A 17 -10.24 3.47 14.35
C SER A 17 -9.73 3.31 12.93
N CYS A 18 -9.25 4.39 12.33
CA CYS A 18 -8.33 4.30 11.21
C CYS A 18 -7.03 3.67 11.72
N VAL A 19 -6.75 2.44 11.31
CA VAL A 19 -5.51 1.74 11.65
C VAL A 19 -4.48 2.05 10.58
N ALA A 20 -3.36 2.64 10.98
CA ALA A 20 -2.23 2.83 10.08
C ALA A 20 -1.57 1.49 9.77
N VAL A 21 -1.05 1.35 8.55
CA VAL A 21 -0.41 0.10 8.11
C VAL A 21 1.07 -0.01 8.50
N VAL A 22 1.64 1.08 9.03
CA VAL A 22 3.02 1.15 9.56
C VAL A 22 3.00 1.56 11.03
N SER A 23 4.12 1.34 11.73
CA SER A 23 4.22 1.63 13.16
C SER A 23 4.00 3.10 13.51
N LYS A 24 3.51 3.34 14.73
CA LYS A 24 3.31 4.71 15.26
C LYS A 24 4.60 5.52 15.32
N THR A 25 5.74 4.84 15.49
CA THR A 25 7.06 5.49 15.50
C THR A 25 7.39 6.04 14.12
N LEU A 26 7.24 5.23 13.07
CA LEU A 26 7.45 5.70 11.70
C LEU A 26 6.49 6.83 11.32
N LEU A 27 5.22 6.76 11.70
CA LEU A 27 4.27 7.85 11.43
C LEU A 27 4.69 9.19 12.03
N LYS A 28 5.30 9.18 13.22
CA LYS A 28 5.75 10.40 13.90
C LYS A 28 7.04 10.96 13.29
N GLU A 29 7.93 10.08 12.84
CA GLU A 29 9.21 10.47 12.23
C GLU A 29 9.06 10.86 10.76
N ALA A 30 8.05 10.33 10.07
CA ALA A 30 7.86 10.53 8.64
C ALA A 30 7.56 12.00 8.32
N GLN A 31 8.31 12.54 7.37
CA GLN A 31 8.06 13.87 6.82
C GLN A 31 7.14 13.75 5.61
N MET A 32 6.18 14.67 5.50
CA MET A 32 5.34 14.79 4.32
C MET A 32 6.14 15.51 3.23
N ILE A 33 6.78 14.73 2.35
CA ILE A 33 7.56 15.21 1.22
C ILE A 33 6.79 14.85 -0.06
N PRO A 34 6.43 15.81 -0.92
CA PRO A 34 5.82 15.52 -2.22
C PRO A 34 6.74 14.62 -3.04
N PHE A 35 6.20 13.53 -3.58
CA PHE A 35 7.04 12.55 -4.27
C PHE A 35 7.74 13.15 -5.49
N ARG A 36 7.08 14.06 -6.21
CA ARG A 36 7.70 14.80 -7.31
C ARG A 36 8.99 15.52 -6.92
N GLU A 37 9.03 16.15 -5.74
CA GLU A 37 10.21 16.85 -5.23
C GLU A 37 11.30 15.86 -4.80
N LEU A 38 10.89 14.76 -4.16
CA LEU A 38 11.79 13.66 -3.80
C LEU A 38 12.43 13.01 -5.03
N SER A 39 11.66 12.83 -6.10
CA SER A 39 12.13 12.20 -7.34
C SER A 39 13.06 13.12 -8.13
N SER A 40 12.87 14.44 -8.07
CA SER A 40 13.75 15.39 -8.77
C SER A 40 15.07 15.61 -8.03
N GLU A 41 15.03 15.71 -6.70
CA GLU A 41 16.19 16.06 -5.86
C GLU A 41 16.31 15.16 -4.62
N PRO A 42 16.56 13.84 -4.79
CA PRO A 42 16.59 12.89 -3.68
C PRO A 42 17.63 13.23 -2.61
N GLU A 43 18.79 13.76 -3.02
CA GLU A 43 19.90 14.11 -2.12
C GLU A 43 19.51 15.20 -1.11
N LYS A 44 18.59 16.12 -1.45
CA LYS A 44 18.10 17.17 -0.56
C LYS A 44 17.38 16.60 0.67
N PHE A 45 16.86 15.38 0.55
CA PHE A 45 16.06 14.72 1.58
C PHE A 45 16.76 13.53 2.21
N ARG A 46 18.04 13.31 1.92
CA ARG A 46 18.86 12.25 2.51
C ARG A 46 18.75 12.23 4.04
N GLY A 47 18.61 11.03 4.60
CA GLY A 47 18.48 10.79 6.03
C GLY A 47 17.09 11.07 6.61
N LYS A 48 16.16 11.61 5.82
CA LYS A 48 14.78 11.83 6.28
C LYS A 48 13.95 10.55 6.16
N THR A 49 13.06 10.34 7.13
CA THR A 49 12.08 9.27 7.10
C THR A 49 10.88 9.67 6.24
N VAL A 50 10.40 8.76 5.38
CA VAL A 50 9.20 8.92 4.55
C VAL A 50 8.34 7.67 4.58
N ILE A 51 7.06 7.85 4.22
CA ILE A 51 6.14 6.74 3.95
C ILE A 51 5.64 6.91 2.53
N LEU A 52 5.89 5.90 1.69
CA LEU A 52 5.55 5.90 0.28
C LEU A 52 4.68 4.69 -0.05
N GLY A 53 3.58 4.94 -0.75
CA GLY A 53 2.75 3.89 -1.33
C GLY A 53 3.12 3.60 -2.77
N GLY A 54 2.94 2.37 -3.20
CA GLY A 54 3.17 2.02 -4.60
C GLY A 54 2.82 0.58 -4.97
N ILE A 55 3.07 0.25 -6.23
CA ILE A 55 2.86 -1.07 -6.82
C ILE A 55 4.22 -1.66 -7.18
N ILE A 56 4.46 -2.92 -6.81
CA ILE A 56 5.70 -3.63 -7.14
C ILE A 56 5.79 -3.83 -8.65
N LEU A 57 6.87 -3.35 -9.26
CA LEU A 57 7.19 -3.54 -10.67
C LEU A 57 8.14 -4.72 -10.87
N ASP A 58 9.13 -4.85 -9.99
CA ASP A 58 10.10 -5.93 -9.98
C ASP A 58 10.66 -6.18 -8.57
N LEU A 59 11.20 -7.38 -8.36
CA LEU A 59 11.80 -7.81 -7.10
C LEU A 59 13.04 -8.65 -7.36
N LYS A 60 14.15 -8.26 -6.75
CA LYS A 60 15.42 -9.00 -6.81
C LYS A 60 15.90 -9.31 -5.40
N VAL A 61 16.09 -10.60 -5.12
CA VAL A 61 16.71 -11.06 -3.87
C VAL A 61 18.22 -11.11 -4.04
N GLU A 62 18.94 -10.47 -3.14
CA GLU A 62 20.39 -10.55 -3.02
C GLU A 62 20.79 -11.27 -1.73
N LYS A 63 22.09 -11.48 -1.50
CA LYS A 63 22.58 -12.28 -0.37
C LYS A 63 22.12 -11.75 0.99
N GLU A 64 22.03 -10.43 1.14
CA GLU A 64 21.80 -9.77 2.43
C GLU A 64 20.58 -8.85 2.44
N LYS A 65 19.96 -8.62 1.27
CA LYS A 65 18.89 -7.66 1.10
C LYS A 65 17.95 -8.06 -0.03
N THR A 66 16.74 -7.54 0.00
CA THR A 66 15.81 -7.58 -1.14
C THR A 66 15.68 -6.19 -1.73
N ILE A 67 15.81 -6.09 -3.05
CA ILE A 67 15.63 -4.87 -3.81
C ILE A 67 14.27 -4.93 -4.49
N LEU A 68 13.43 -3.91 -4.25
CA LEU A 68 12.14 -3.76 -4.91
C LEU A 68 12.18 -2.54 -5.81
N GLU A 69 11.77 -2.71 -7.07
CA GLU A 69 11.40 -1.59 -7.92
C GLU A 69 9.92 -1.32 -7.75
N VAL A 70 9.57 -0.09 -7.36
CA VAL A 70 8.19 0.28 -6.99
C VAL A 70 7.73 1.45 -7.82
N LEU A 71 6.58 1.30 -8.47
CA LEU A 71 5.85 2.42 -9.07
C LEU A 71 5.16 3.19 -7.96
N GLN A 72 5.55 4.44 -7.75
CA GLN A 72 4.88 5.26 -6.75
C GLN A 72 3.44 5.50 -7.17
N VAL A 73 2.54 5.37 -6.20
CA VAL A 73 1.13 5.73 -6.33
C VAL A 73 0.79 6.58 -5.11
N PRO A 74 0.24 7.79 -5.29
CA PRO A 74 -0.16 8.65 -4.17
C PRO A 74 -1.09 7.89 -3.22
N ALA A 75 -0.61 7.63 -2.01
CA ALA A 75 -1.35 6.94 -0.97
C ALA A 75 -0.83 7.37 0.40
N SER A 76 -1.73 7.48 1.37
CA SER A 76 -1.36 7.72 2.76
C SER A 76 -1.00 6.42 3.48
N ALA A 77 -0.49 6.51 4.71
CA ALA A 77 -0.26 5.35 5.57
C ALA A 77 -1.53 4.59 5.98
N TYR A 78 -2.71 5.07 5.58
CA TYR A 78 -4.02 4.52 5.91
C TYR A 78 -4.75 3.98 4.67
N GLU A 79 -4.21 4.21 3.48
CA GLU A 79 -4.91 3.98 2.22
C GLU A 79 -4.10 3.10 1.29
N ARG A 80 -4.79 2.18 0.63
CA ARG A 80 -4.17 1.31 -0.38
C ARG A 80 -3.78 2.14 -1.61
N PRO A 81 -2.56 2.00 -2.13
CA PRO A 81 -2.22 2.48 -3.46
C PRO A 81 -2.98 1.67 -4.53
N LYS A 82 -3.86 2.32 -5.30
CA LYS A 82 -4.72 1.66 -6.30
C LYS A 82 -4.57 2.20 -7.73
N ASP A 83 -4.34 3.50 -7.87
CA ASP A 83 -4.44 4.20 -9.15
C ASP A 83 -3.06 4.42 -9.79
N MET A 84 -2.63 3.48 -10.64
CA MET A 84 -1.33 3.55 -11.32
C MET A 84 -1.23 4.73 -12.29
N GLU A 85 -2.35 5.25 -12.81
CA GLU A 85 -2.36 6.38 -13.75
C GLU A 85 -1.95 7.69 -13.07
N LYS A 86 -2.12 7.78 -11.74
CA LYS A 86 -1.68 8.90 -10.91
C LYS A 86 -0.22 8.82 -10.47
N SER A 87 0.54 7.87 -11.00
CA SER A 87 1.94 7.69 -10.61
C SER A 87 2.77 8.94 -10.90
N GLU A 88 3.57 9.34 -9.92
CA GLU A 88 4.52 10.44 -10.07
C GLU A 88 5.96 9.95 -10.34
N GLY A 89 6.18 8.64 -10.52
CA GLY A 89 7.47 8.07 -10.87
C GLY A 89 7.75 6.73 -10.18
N ARG A 90 9.04 6.36 -10.12
CA ARG A 90 9.50 5.11 -9.53
C ARG A 90 10.51 5.38 -8.43
N PHE A 91 10.60 4.46 -7.48
CA PHE A 91 11.61 4.48 -6.45
C PHE A 91 12.11 3.06 -6.19
N ILE A 92 13.33 2.97 -5.68
CA ILE A 92 13.92 1.70 -5.29
C ILE A 92 13.83 1.56 -3.77
N VAL A 93 13.49 0.36 -3.32
CA VAL A 93 13.50 0.02 -1.90
C VAL A 93 14.52 -1.07 -1.65
N GLU A 94 15.51 -0.76 -0.82
CA GLU A 94 16.40 -1.74 -0.23
C GLU A 94 15.83 -2.17 1.12
N TYR A 95 15.44 -3.44 1.21
CA TYR A 95 14.98 -4.04 2.46
C TYR A 95 16.05 -4.98 3.03
N PRO A 96 16.50 -4.81 4.28
CA PRO A 96 17.64 -5.54 4.85
C PRO A 96 17.28 -6.98 5.29
N SER A 97 16.33 -7.62 4.60
CA SER A 97 15.88 -8.97 4.88
C SER A 97 15.28 -9.61 3.64
N PHE A 98 15.15 -10.94 3.68
CA PHE A 98 14.51 -11.71 2.64
C PHE A 98 13.01 -11.41 2.56
N LEU A 99 12.53 -11.07 1.36
CA LEU A 99 11.12 -11.07 1.02
C LEU A 99 10.88 -12.16 -0.02
N ASP A 100 9.90 -13.01 0.24
CA ASP A 100 9.55 -14.10 -0.68
C ASP A 100 8.97 -13.53 -1.99
N PRO A 101 9.62 -13.77 -3.16
CA PRO A 101 9.13 -13.33 -4.46
C PRO A 101 7.72 -13.85 -4.80
N GLU A 102 7.33 -15.00 -4.23
CA GLU A 102 6.00 -15.57 -4.44
C GLU A 102 4.90 -14.83 -3.67
N VAL A 103 5.27 -14.14 -2.59
CA VAL A 103 4.36 -13.31 -1.79
C VAL A 103 4.35 -11.88 -2.30
N TYR A 104 5.53 -11.32 -2.55
CA TYR A 104 5.76 -9.94 -3.02
C TYR A 104 5.82 -9.85 -4.54
N LYS A 105 4.84 -10.46 -5.21
CA LYS A 105 4.76 -10.51 -6.66
C LYS A 105 4.56 -9.12 -7.28
N LYS A 106 5.04 -8.99 -8.52
CA LYS A 106 4.70 -7.86 -9.41
C LYS A 106 3.19 -7.61 -9.43
N GLY A 107 2.80 -6.34 -9.37
CA GLY A 107 1.40 -5.89 -9.35
C GLY A 107 0.76 -5.84 -7.96
N LYS A 108 1.45 -6.33 -6.91
CA LYS A 108 0.98 -6.15 -5.53
C LYS A 108 1.18 -4.72 -5.06
N ALA A 109 0.22 -4.21 -4.28
CA ALA A 109 0.34 -2.91 -3.65
C ALA A 109 1.07 -3.04 -2.31
N ILE A 110 1.98 -2.12 -2.07
CA ILE A 110 2.74 -2.02 -0.83
C ILE A 110 2.74 -0.58 -0.30
N THR A 111 2.91 -0.45 1.02
CA THR A 111 3.28 0.80 1.68
C THR A 111 4.61 0.60 2.36
N VAL A 112 5.57 1.47 2.10
CA VAL A 112 6.94 1.39 2.60
C VAL A 112 7.20 2.58 3.50
N GLY A 113 7.58 2.32 4.74
CA GLY A 113 8.15 3.30 5.64
C GLY A 113 9.66 3.11 5.72
N GLY A 114 10.44 4.16 5.44
CA GLY A 114 11.88 4.02 5.31
C GLY A 114 12.63 5.34 5.35
N VAL A 115 13.95 5.25 5.23
CA VAL A 115 14.85 6.41 5.22
C VAL A 115 15.36 6.63 3.81
N ILE A 116 15.33 7.88 3.36
CA ILE A 116 15.88 8.26 2.06
C ILE A 116 17.41 8.15 2.15
N LYS A 117 18.01 7.32 1.31
CA LYS A 117 19.47 7.21 1.18
C LYS A 117 19.96 8.20 0.14
N GLU A 118 20.40 7.69 -0.98
CA GLU A 118 20.98 8.43 -2.10
C GLU A 118 20.13 8.19 -3.35
N LYS A 119 20.59 8.69 -4.48
CA LYS A 119 19.99 8.32 -5.76
C LYS A 119 20.60 7.04 -6.32
N GLU A 120 19.77 6.24 -6.96
CA GLU A 120 20.20 5.10 -7.75
C GLU A 120 19.97 5.39 -9.24
N ILE A 121 20.96 5.07 -10.08
CA ILE A 121 20.82 5.21 -11.53
C ILE A 121 20.40 3.85 -12.07
N GLY A 122 19.15 3.77 -12.53
CA GLY A 122 18.65 2.57 -13.19
C GLY A 122 18.40 2.81 -14.68
N LYS A 123 18.14 1.71 -15.41
CA LYS A 123 17.86 1.75 -16.85
C LYS A 123 16.45 1.27 -17.12
N ILE A 124 15.70 2.03 -17.91
CA ILE A 124 14.45 1.56 -18.52
C ILE A 124 14.65 1.52 -20.02
N GLY A 125 14.70 0.30 -20.57
CA GLY A 125 15.14 0.09 -21.95
C GLY A 125 16.54 0.65 -22.14
N GLU A 126 16.67 1.67 -22.95
CA GLU A 126 17.95 2.33 -23.26
C GLU A 126 18.15 3.66 -22.51
N ARG A 127 17.18 4.10 -21.70
CA ARG A 127 17.24 5.38 -20.98
C ARG A 127 17.73 5.18 -19.56
N GLU A 128 18.72 5.98 -19.17
CA GLU A 128 19.14 6.12 -17.79
C GLU A 128 18.20 7.06 -17.05
N LEU A 129 17.70 6.61 -15.90
CA LEU A 129 16.79 7.34 -15.04
C LEU A 129 17.33 7.31 -13.61
N VAL A 130 17.10 8.42 -12.91
CA VAL A 130 17.51 8.60 -11.53
C VAL A 130 16.32 8.28 -10.64
N TYR A 131 16.50 7.38 -9.69
CA TYR A 131 15.49 6.98 -8.72
C TYR A 131 15.93 7.37 -7.31
N PRO A 132 15.00 7.82 -6.45
CA PRO A 132 15.27 7.87 -5.02
C PRO A 132 15.43 6.44 -4.47
N LEU A 133 16.51 6.21 -3.74
CA LEU A 133 16.75 4.97 -2.99
C LEU A 133 16.22 5.12 -1.57
N ILE A 134 15.34 4.20 -1.18
CA ILE A 134 14.75 4.15 0.16
C ILE A 134 15.27 2.90 0.87
N GLU A 135 15.89 3.08 2.03
CA GLU A 135 16.13 1.99 2.96
C GLU A 135 14.84 1.67 3.71
N GLY A 136 14.20 0.56 3.35
CA GLY A 136 12.95 0.12 3.92
C GLY A 136 13.15 -0.33 5.38
N LYS A 137 12.49 0.36 6.31
CA LYS A 137 12.39 -0.07 7.72
C LYS A 137 11.21 -1.00 7.93
N GLU A 138 10.07 -0.64 7.35
CA GLU A 138 8.84 -1.43 7.38
C GLU A 138 8.20 -1.46 5.99
N ILE A 139 7.72 -2.64 5.60
CA ILE A 139 6.96 -2.84 4.37
C ILE A 139 5.65 -3.51 4.73
N TYR A 140 4.56 -2.88 4.34
CA TYR A 140 3.23 -3.44 4.45
C TYR A 140 2.76 -3.92 3.09
N LEU A 141 2.44 -5.21 2.99
CA LEU A 141 1.83 -5.81 1.80
C LEU A 141 0.31 -5.78 1.93
N TRP A 142 -0.36 -5.10 1.01
CA TRP A 142 -1.81 -5.04 1.04
C TRP A 142 -2.44 -6.34 0.52
N PRO A 143 -3.53 -6.83 1.16
CA PRO A 143 -4.24 -8.04 0.71
C PRO A 143 -4.80 -7.87 -0.71
N PRO A 144 -5.07 -8.94 -1.46
CA PRO A 144 -5.73 -8.80 -2.76
C PRO A 144 -7.03 -8.00 -2.63
N GLU A 145 -7.35 -7.19 -3.63
CA GLU A 145 -8.65 -6.54 -3.68
C GLU A 145 -9.70 -7.65 -3.84
N GLU A 146 -10.67 -7.71 -2.93
CA GLU A 146 -11.87 -8.48 -3.18
C GLU A 146 -12.48 -7.88 -4.44
N LYS A 147 -12.29 -8.55 -5.57
CA LYS A 147 -13.05 -8.23 -6.77
C LYS A 147 -14.49 -8.33 -6.33
N GLU A 148 -15.17 -7.19 -6.23
CA GLU A 148 -16.61 -7.14 -6.03
C GLU A 148 -17.17 -8.11 -7.06
N MET A 149 -17.61 -9.27 -6.58
CA MET A 149 -18.11 -10.32 -7.43
C MET A 149 -19.46 -9.79 -7.88
N ARG A 150 -19.45 -8.98 -8.95
CA ARG A 150 -20.63 -8.43 -9.55
C ARG A 150 -21.37 -9.62 -10.12
N CYS A 151 -22.25 -10.20 -9.30
CA CYS A 151 -23.32 -11.03 -9.79
C CYS A 151 -24.13 -10.11 -10.69
N GLU A 152 -23.83 -10.13 -11.98
CA GLU A 152 -24.79 -9.68 -12.97
C GLU A 152 -26.00 -10.59 -12.79
N ILE A 153 -27.01 -10.07 -12.10
CA ILE A 153 -28.32 -10.69 -12.05
C ILE A 153 -28.81 -10.62 -13.50
N TRP A 154 -28.55 -11.68 -14.27
CA TRP A 154 -29.13 -11.83 -15.59
C TRP A 154 -30.64 -11.86 -15.40
N GLY A 155 -31.29 -10.79 -15.86
CA GLY A 155 -32.72 -10.57 -15.73
C GLY A 155 -33.50 -11.72 -16.34
N TRP A 156 -33.97 -12.63 -15.50
CA TRP A 156 -35.07 -13.54 -15.81
C TRP A 156 -36.30 -13.10 -15.02
N PRO A 157 -37.51 -13.15 -15.59
CA PRO A 157 -38.74 -12.73 -14.92
C PRO A 157 -38.91 -13.46 -13.59
N SER A 158 -39.09 -12.65 -12.56
CA SER A 158 -38.92 -12.95 -11.14
C SER A 158 -40.04 -13.80 -10.52
N VAL A 159 -40.23 -15.06 -10.90
CA VAL A 159 -41.32 -15.85 -10.28
C VAL A 159 -40.97 -17.27 -9.81
N LEU A 160 -39.86 -17.91 -10.18
CA LEU A 160 -39.74 -19.36 -9.91
C LEU A 160 -38.41 -19.89 -9.35
N MET A 161 -37.66 -19.15 -8.52
CA MET A 161 -36.59 -19.78 -7.73
C MET A 161 -36.35 -19.10 -6.37
N PRO A 162 -36.41 -19.84 -5.24
CA PRO A 162 -36.25 -19.28 -3.89
C PRO A 162 -34.79 -19.10 -3.46
N PHE A 163 -33.81 -19.48 -4.29
CA PHE A 163 -32.39 -19.29 -4.00
C PHE A 163 -31.63 -18.96 -5.29
N PRO A 164 -30.95 -17.80 -5.37
CA PRO A 164 -30.04 -17.53 -6.48
C PRO A 164 -28.92 -18.56 -6.46
N ARG A 165 -28.88 -19.47 -7.44
CA ARG A 165 -27.66 -20.25 -7.70
C ARG A 165 -26.68 -19.33 -8.41
N CYS A 166 -25.66 -18.89 -7.70
CA CYS A 166 -24.50 -18.26 -8.33
C CYS A 166 -23.85 -19.29 -9.25
N TRP A 167 -23.91 -19.07 -10.56
CA TRP A 167 -23.15 -19.81 -11.55
C TRP A 167 -21.90 -18.99 -11.87
N CYS A 168 -20.72 -19.58 -11.64
CA CYS A 168 -19.45 -19.08 -12.16
C CYS A 168 -19.04 -19.96 -13.35
N PRO A 169 -18.76 -19.40 -14.54
CA PRO A 169 -18.01 -20.11 -15.57
C PRO A 169 -16.54 -20.32 -15.17
#